data_AF-A0A6A8ALS6-F1
#
_entry.id   AF-A0A6A8ALS6-F1
#
_cell.length_a   1.000
_cell.length_b   1.000
_cell.length_c   1.000
_cell.angle_alpha   90.00
_cell.angle_beta   90.00
_cell.angle_gamma   90.00
#
_symmetry.space_group_name_H-M   'P 1'
#
loop_
_entity.id
_entity.type
_entity.pdbx_description
1 polymer ?
#
loop_
_entity_poly.entity_id
_entity_poly.type
_entity_poly.pdbx_seq_one_letter_code
_entity_poly.pdbx_strand_id
1 'polypeptide(L)'
;MREARSIPIINQLLTEGADVTAYDPVAVSNAKSIFGDKIKYASSAINCLNDTDCCIIVTEWQEFKKLKPEDLTKNMRTPILIDGRRIINPEEFSNKLNFTAIGLGQ
;
A
#
# COMPACT_ATOMS: atom_id res chain seq x y z
N MET A 1 -10.97 1.50 -13.11
CA MET A 1 -10.38 0.47 -12.21
C MET A 1 -10.17 -0.90 -12.88
N ARG A 2 -10.90 -1.28 -13.95
CA ARG A 2 -10.73 -2.60 -14.61
C ARG A 2 -9.30 -2.94 -15.09
N GLU A 3 -8.47 -1.93 -15.39
CA GLU A 3 -7.06 -2.11 -15.76
C GLU A 3 -6.08 -1.60 -14.69
N ALA A 4 -6.54 -1.48 -13.44
CA ALA A 4 -5.69 -0.98 -12.36
C ALA A 4 -4.57 -1.97 -12.05
N ARG A 5 -3.34 -1.47 -11.92
CA ARG A 5 -2.16 -2.27 -11.52
C ARG A 5 -2.31 -2.90 -10.14
N SER A 6 -3.17 -2.34 -9.28
CA SER A 6 -3.52 -2.93 -7.98
C SER A 6 -4.18 -4.29 -8.09
N ILE A 7 -4.94 -4.57 -9.16
CA ILE A 7 -5.70 -5.81 -9.29
C ILE A 7 -4.81 -7.06 -9.33
N PRO A 8 -3.84 -7.18 -10.26
CA PRO A 8 -2.97 -8.34 -10.31
C PRO A 8 -2.12 -8.50 -9.04
N ILE A 9 -1.72 -7.39 -8.40
CA ILE A 9 -0.95 -7.42 -7.15
C ILE A 9 -1.78 -8.02 -6.02
N ILE A 10 -3.01 -7.53 -5.80
CA ILE A 10 -3.91 -8.04 -4.77
C ILE A 10 -4.22 -9.51 -5.02
N ASN A 11 -4.51 -9.89 -6.28
CA ASN A 11 -4.79 -11.30 -6.60
C ASN A 11 -3.59 -12.21 -6.28
N GLN A 12 -2.37 -11.81 -6.63
CA GLN A 12 -1.19 -12.61 -6.31
C GLN A 12 -1.00 -12.74 -4.81
N LEU A 13 -1.12 -11.65 -4.05
CA LEU A 13 -1.01 -11.66 -2.59
C LEU A 13 -2.04 -12.61 -1.95
N LEU A 14 -3.29 -12.58 -2.43
CA LEU A 14 -4.33 -13.50 -1.97
C LEU A 14 -4.01 -14.95 -2.34
N THR A 15 -3.43 -15.22 -3.51
CA THR A 15 -2.98 -16.56 -3.92
C THR A 15 -1.88 -17.09 -3.01
N GLU A 16 -0.97 -16.22 -2.54
CA GLU A 16 0.07 -16.57 -1.57
C GLU A 16 -0.46 -16.65 -0.11
N GLY A 17 -1.77 -16.43 0.11
CA GLY A 17 -2.39 -16.53 1.43
C GLY A 17 -2.25 -15.29 2.32
N ALA A 18 -1.92 -14.13 1.75
CA ALA A 18 -1.80 -12.89 2.52
C ALA A 18 -3.17 -12.28 2.83
N ASP A 19 -3.29 -11.70 4.04
CA ASP A 19 -4.40 -10.83 4.41
C ASP A 19 -4.20 -9.43 3.81
N VAL A 20 -5.09 -9.03 2.91
CA VAL A 20 -4.99 -7.73 2.22
C VAL A 20 -5.98 -6.74 2.79
N THR A 21 -5.49 -5.56 3.17
CA THR A 21 -6.30 -4.36 3.40
C THR A 21 -5.96 -3.32 2.35
N ALA A 22 -6.96 -2.76 1.68
CA ALA A 22 -6.75 -1.75 0.63
C ALA A 22 -7.44 -0.44 0.97
N TYR A 23 -6.83 0.66 0.52
CA TYR A 23 -7.40 2.00 0.58
C TYR A 23 -7.18 2.71 -0.76
N ASP A 24 -8.20 3.41 -1.21
CA ASP A 24 -8.11 4.37 -2.31
C ASP A 24 -9.16 5.47 -2.05
N PRO A 25 -8.81 6.77 -2.08
CA PRO A 25 -9.74 7.86 -1.77
C PRO A 25 -10.97 7.93 -2.69
N VAL A 26 -10.89 7.36 -3.90
CA VAL A 26 -11.93 7.49 -4.93
C VAL A 26 -12.51 6.14 -5.34
N ALA A 27 -11.75 5.05 -5.17
CA ALA A 27 -12.05 3.76 -5.79
C ALA A 27 -12.48 2.64 -4.84
N VAL A 28 -12.75 2.91 -3.54
CA VAL A 28 -13.19 1.85 -2.58
C VAL A 28 -14.42 1.08 -3.10
N SER A 29 -15.46 1.77 -3.56
CA SER A 29 -16.68 1.12 -4.07
C SER A 29 -16.42 0.23 -5.28
N ASN A 30 -15.51 0.68 -6.17
CA ASN A 30 -15.09 -0.10 -7.32
C ASN A 30 -14.29 -1.33 -6.86
N ALA A 31 -13.35 -1.16 -5.91
CA ALA A 31 -12.56 -2.24 -5.31
C ALA A 31 -13.46 -3.30 -4.66
N LYS A 32 -14.51 -2.86 -3.97
CA LYS A 32 -15.53 -3.74 -3.40
C LYS A 32 -16.32 -4.53 -4.43
N SER A 33 -16.60 -3.93 -5.58
CA SER A 33 -17.28 -4.63 -6.69
C SER A 33 -16.42 -5.72 -7.33
N ILE A 34 -15.08 -5.66 -7.19
CA ILE A 34 -14.16 -6.65 -7.75
C ILE A 34 -13.78 -7.74 -6.74
N PHE A 35 -13.42 -7.35 -5.52
CA PHE A 35 -12.88 -8.28 -4.52
C PHE A 35 -13.91 -8.75 -3.50
N GLY A 36 -15.06 -8.07 -3.36
CA GLY A 36 -16.08 -8.42 -2.36
C GLY A 36 -15.46 -8.51 -0.96
N ASP A 37 -15.70 -9.62 -0.27
CA ASP A 37 -15.20 -9.84 1.08
C ASP A 37 -13.84 -10.55 1.13
N LYS A 38 -13.15 -10.71 -0.02
CA LYS A 38 -11.82 -11.33 -0.08
C LYS A 38 -10.72 -10.45 0.52
N ILE A 39 -10.96 -9.14 0.63
CA ILE A 39 -10.02 -8.18 1.23
C ILE A 39 -10.77 -7.27 2.18
N LYS A 40 -10.03 -6.57 3.04
CA LYS A 40 -10.55 -5.49 3.87
C LYS A 40 -10.39 -4.15 3.16
N TYR A 41 -11.24 -3.19 3.52
CA TYR A 41 -11.20 -1.83 2.99
C TYR A 41 -11.02 -0.86 4.14
N ALA A 42 -9.91 -0.13 4.14
CA ALA A 42 -9.67 0.91 5.13
C ALA A 42 -10.39 2.21 4.73
N SER A 43 -10.60 3.08 5.71
CA SER A 43 -11.24 4.40 5.52
C SER A 43 -10.24 5.53 5.31
N SER A 44 -8.95 5.29 5.53
CA SER A 44 -7.86 6.25 5.33
C SER A 44 -6.55 5.51 5.06
N ALA A 45 -5.55 6.22 4.53
CA ALA A 45 -4.21 5.68 4.35
C ALA A 45 -3.61 5.18 5.69
N ILE A 46 -3.77 5.95 6.78
CA ILE A 46 -3.29 5.58 8.11
C ILE A 46 -3.97 4.32 8.62
N ASN A 47 -5.30 4.23 8.51
CA ASN A 47 -6.03 3.03 8.93
C ASN A 47 -5.64 1.78 8.13
N CYS A 48 -5.16 1.96 6.90
CA CYS A 48 -4.66 0.88 6.05
C CYS A 48 -3.32 0.31 6.53
N LEU A 49 -2.56 1.06 7.33
CA LEU A 49 -1.26 0.65 7.87
C LEU A 49 -1.38 -0.18 9.15
N ASN A 50 -2.48 -0.03 9.89
CA ASN A 50 -2.67 -0.65 11.20
C ASN A 50 -2.52 -2.16 11.15
N ASP A 51 -1.67 -2.71 12.02
CA ASP A 51 -1.46 -4.15 12.15
C ASP A 51 -1.13 -4.81 10.79
N THR A 52 -0.25 -4.19 10.01
CA THR A 52 0.26 -4.76 8.75
C THR A 52 1.77 -5.00 8.80
N ASP A 53 2.25 -5.88 7.92
CA ASP A 53 3.68 -6.20 7.80
C ASP A 53 4.33 -5.56 6.55
N CYS A 54 3.51 -5.13 5.58
CA CYS A 54 3.99 -4.51 4.35
C CYS A 54 2.94 -3.55 3.78
N CYS A 55 3.40 -2.37 3.36
CA CYS A 55 2.62 -1.38 2.62
C CYS A 55 3.14 -1.31 1.18
N ILE A 56 2.24 -1.36 0.20
CA ILE A 56 2.58 -1.25 -1.23
C ILE A 56 1.82 -0.08 -1.82
N ILE A 57 2.55 0.91 -2.32
CA ILE A 57 1.97 2.07 -3.02
C ILE A 57 1.88 1.77 -4.51
N VAL A 58 0.65 1.76 -5.03
CA VAL A 58 0.34 1.37 -6.42
C VAL A 58 -0.34 2.48 -7.23
N THR A 59 -0.64 3.63 -6.61
CA THR A 59 -1.20 4.84 -7.22
C THR A 59 -0.58 6.11 -6.62
N GLU A 60 -0.49 7.21 -7.38
CA GLU A 60 0.18 8.46 -6.97
C GLU A 60 -0.74 9.51 -6.32
N TRP A 61 -1.69 9.09 -5.47
CA TRP A 61 -2.54 10.05 -4.77
C TRP A 61 -1.70 11.01 -3.91
N GLN A 62 -2.07 12.30 -3.92
CA GLN A 62 -1.33 13.35 -3.21
C GLN A 62 -1.28 13.15 -1.70
N GLU A 63 -2.26 12.45 -1.13
CA GLU A 63 -2.24 12.12 0.30
C GLU A 63 -1.16 11.09 0.66
N PHE A 64 -0.80 10.18 -0.26
CA PHE A 64 0.25 9.19 0.00
C PHE A 64 1.64 9.83 0.03
N LYS A 65 1.84 10.91 -0.74
CA LYS A 65 3.05 11.75 -0.67
C LYS A 65 3.24 12.45 0.67
N LYS A 66 2.18 12.55 1.48
CA LYS A 66 2.21 13.20 2.79
C LYS A 66 2.48 12.21 3.93
N LEU A 67 2.52 10.91 3.64
CA LEU A 67 2.94 9.91 4.61
C LEU A 67 4.35 10.21 5.07
N LYS A 68 4.59 9.96 6.34
CA LYS A 68 5.91 10.09 6.98
C LYS A 68 6.39 8.73 7.46
N PRO A 69 7.71 8.51 7.63
CA PRO A 69 8.22 7.26 8.18
C PRO A 69 7.60 6.91 9.54
N GLU A 70 7.26 7.92 10.36
CA GLU A 70 6.61 7.72 11.66
C GLU A 70 5.20 7.13 11.53
N ASP A 71 4.48 7.42 10.45
CA ASP A 71 3.15 6.85 10.21
C ASP A 71 3.23 5.33 10.00
N LEU A 72 4.30 4.85 9.35
CA LEU A 72 4.50 3.42 9.12
C LEU A 72 5.05 2.74 10.37
N THR A 73 6.12 3.28 10.94
CA THR A 73 6.82 2.69 12.09
C THR A 73 5.97 2.62 13.37
N LYS A 74 4.95 3.49 13.51
CA LYS A 74 4.03 3.46 14.66
C LYS A 74 2.84 2.51 14.50
N ASN A 75 2.36 2.32 13.27
CA ASN A 75 1.10 1.61 13.02
C ASN A 75 1.29 0.19 12.47
N MET A 76 2.44 -0.10 11.87
CA MET A 76 2.76 -1.42 11.29
C MET A 76 3.49 -2.30 12.30
N ARG A 77 3.24 -3.62 12.26
CA ARG A 77 4.02 -4.61 13.02
C ARG A 77 5.46 -4.68 12.50
N THR A 78 5.59 -4.72 11.18
CA THR A 78 6.87 -4.69 10.48
C THR A 78 6.81 -3.57 9.45
N PRO A 79 7.60 -2.49 9.59
CA PRO A 79 7.50 -1.36 8.68
C PRO A 79 8.28 -1.68 7.39
N ILE A 80 7.60 -2.31 6.43
CA ILE A 80 8.10 -2.52 5.07
C ILE A 80 7.29 -1.66 4.11
N LEU A 81 7.96 -0.83 3.31
CA LEU A 81 7.32 0.01 2.30
C LEU A 81 7.88 -0.32 0.91
N ILE A 82 6.97 -0.70 0.00
CA ILE A 82 7.26 -0.87 -1.42
C ILE A 82 6.58 0.26 -2.19
N ASP A 83 7.38 1.18 -2.74
CA ASP A 83 6.89 2.27 -3.57
C ASP A 83 6.94 1.91 -5.06
N GLY A 84 5.79 1.52 -5.61
CA GLY A 84 5.63 1.22 -7.03
C GLY A 84 5.43 2.45 -7.93
N ARG A 85 5.32 3.65 -7.36
CA ARG A 85 5.00 4.90 -8.09
C ARG A 85 6.05 5.99 -7.95
N ARG A 86 7.08 5.77 -7.11
CA ARG A 86 8.21 6.69 -6.90
C ARG A 86 7.76 8.07 -6.40
N ILE A 87 6.84 8.05 -5.43
CA ILE A 87 6.27 9.25 -4.83
C ILE A 87 6.80 9.54 -3.42
N ILE A 88 7.53 8.59 -2.84
CA ILE A 88 8.14 8.70 -1.51
C ILE A 88 9.62 9.05 -1.66
N ASN A 89 10.13 9.90 -0.76
CA ASN A 89 11.54 10.24 -0.69
C ASN A 89 12.35 9.08 -0.09
N PRO A 90 13.24 8.41 -0.86
CA PRO A 90 14.02 7.29 -0.35
C PRO A 90 14.90 7.65 0.85
N GLU A 91 15.56 8.82 0.84
CA GLU A 91 16.50 9.21 1.90
C GLU A 91 15.81 9.40 3.26
N GLU A 92 14.56 9.86 3.23
CA GLU A 92 13.75 10.06 4.42
C GLU A 92 13.27 8.72 5.01
N PHE A 93 12.97 7.73 4.16
CA PHE A 93 12.35 6.48 4.56
C PHE A 93 13.36 5.35 4.80
N SER A 94 14.38 5.19 3.95
CA SER A 94 15.30 4.05 4.00
C SER A 94 16.15 4.00 5.28
N ASN A 95 16.33 5.14 5.94
CA ASN A 95 17.04 5.23 7.23
C ASN A 95 16.18 4.83 8.43
N LYS A 96 14.87 4.62 8.24
CA LYS A 96 13.90 4.41 9.33
C LYS A 96 13.14 3.09 9.22
N LEU A 97 13.03 2.54 8.03
CA LEU A 97 12.26 1.34 7.75
C LEU A 97 12.78 0.61 6.50
N ASN A 98 12.32 -0.62 6.30
CA ASN A 98 12.67 -1.41 5.13
C ASN A 98 11.95 -0.83 3.91
N PHE A 99 12.66 -0.02 3.14
CA PHE A 99 12.13 0.68 1.98
C PHE A 99 12.65 0.06 0.69
N THR A 100 11.77 -0.09 -0.30
CA THR A 100 12.14 -0.49 -1.66
C THR A 100 11.29 0.29 -2.66
N ALA A 101 11.89 0.81 -3.72
CA ALA A 101 11.17 1.48 -4.80
C ALA A 101 11.32 0.68 -6.10
N ILE A 102 10.21 0.42 -6.79
CA ILE A 102 10.23 -0.33 -8.05
C ILE A 102 10.46 0.62 -9.21
N GLY A 103 11.28 0.21 -10.18
CA GLY A 103 11.61 0.98 -11.39
C GLY A 103 12.95 1.69 -11.36
N LEU A 104 13.85 1.33 -10.43
CA LEU A 104 15.26 1.75 -10.43
C LEU A 104 16.17 0.78 -11.21
N GLY A 105 15.69 -0.41 -11.59
CA GLY A 105 16.51 -1.42 -12.25
C GLY A 105 17.60 -2.01 -11.35
N GLN A 106 17.43 -1.88 -10.03
CA GLN A 106 18.31 -2.39 -8.98
C GLN A 106 17.45 -3.08 -7.93
#